data_AF-A0A8J3LK58-F1
#
_entry.id   AF-A0A8J3LK58-F1
#
_cell.length_a   1.000
_cell.length_b   1.000
_cell.length_c   1.000
_cell.angle_alpha   90.00
_cell.angle_beta   90.00
_cell.angle_gamma   90.00
#
_symmetry.space_group_name_H-M   'P 1'
#
loop_
_entity.id
_entity.type
_entity.pdbx_description
1 polymer ?
#
loop_
_entity_poly.entity_id
_entity_poly.type
_entity_poly.pdbx_seq_one_letter_code
_entity_poly.pdbx_strand_id
1 'polypeptide(L)'
;MSPSEMPLGMPGQSPTETPSASATTMTPQETSNWIINKLQPYTNITTTGPTMVANRTANELVLVPRDTRSLVARVTLAVDAQRHVPLRARIFARNYANPAFETAFTQINFSPPNPAQFNFTPPPGATVKEAQPHRPPPGAQPPVVVGKGWTSVIIAKMPPRATPSPRTASPSPSGPPATSPPATSPPAGTTQPGTAPASPGGGLQIENLPRVSGPWGSGHLLTSRLITILFTDDGRVLAGAVPPPLLYAAAAQR
;
A
#
# COMPACT_ATOMS: atom_id res chain seq x y z
N MET A 1 74.88 47.43 8.25
CA MET A 1 73.83 47.87 7.31
C MET A 1 72.81 46.74 7.20
N SER A 2 71.53 47.08 7.18
CA SER A 2 70.40 46.15 7.37
C SER A 2 70.06 45.30 6.14
N PRO A 3 69.29 44.20 6.30
CA PRO A 3 68.80 43.37 5.21
C PRO A 3 67.50 43.89 4.58
N SER A 4 67.18 43.39 3.38
CA SER A 4 65.86 43.48 2.73
C SER A 4 65.65 42.17 1.95
N GLU A 5 64.84 41.23 2.44
CA GLU A 5 63.37 41.17 2.33
C GLU A 5 62.87 40.59 0.98
N MET A 6 62.19 39.44 1.06
CA MET A 6 61.37 38.89 -0.02
C MET A 6 59.95 39.46 0.07
N PRO A 7 59.21 39.50 -1.06
CA PRO A 7 57.78 39.22 -0.99
C PRO A 7 57.39 38.00 -1.84
N LEU A 8 56.65 37.13 -1.15
CA LEU A 8 55.88 35.98 -1.63
C LEU A 8 55.09 36.27 -2.92
N GLY A 9 55.24 35.40 -3.92
CA GLY A 9 54.41 35.38 -5.12
C GLY A 9 53.55 34.12 -5.21
N MET A 10 52.22 34.31 -5.11
CA MET A 10 51.15 33.35 -5.46
C MET A 10 51.05 32.04 -4.64
N PRO A 11 50.13 31.95 -3.65
CA PRO A 11 49.60 30.66 -3.23
C PRO A 11 48.78 30.04 -4.37
N GLY A 12 49.14 28.82 -4.77
CA GLY A 12 48.28 27.99 -5.61
C GLY A 12 46.94 27.77 -4.92
N GLN A 13 45.84 27.93 -5.66
CA GLN A 13 44.50 27.86 -5.11
C GLN A 13 44.25 26.48 -4.48
N SER A 14 43.83 26.47 -3.21
CA SER A 14 43.30 25.28 -2.57
C SER A 14 42.19 24.67 -3.43
N PRO A 15 42.06 23.33 -3.51
CA PRO A 15 40.87 22.72 -4.07
C PRO A 15 39.66 23.32 -3.35
N THR A 16 38.73 23.91 -4.12
CA THR A 16 37.52 24.47 -3.55
C THR A 16 36.76 23.34 -2.86
N GLU A 17 36.75 23.33 -1.53
CA GLU A 17 35.80 22.54 -0.77
C GLU A 17 34.41 23.02 -1.18
N THR A 18 33.76 22.28 -2.06
CA THR A 18 32.31 22.40 -2.27
C THR A 18 31.67 22.34 -0.88
N PRO A 19 30.86 23.34 -0.49
CA PRO A 19 30.27 23.35 0.84
C PRO A 19 29.48 22.06 1.01
N SER A 20 29.95 21.22 1.94
CA SER A 20 29.32 19.93 2.20
C SER A 20 27.87 20.19 2.54
N ALA A 21 26.98 19.81 1.63
CA ALA A 21 25.55 19.98 1.80
C ALA A 21 25.18 19.18 3.04
N SER A 22 24.97 19.89 4.15
CA SER A 22 24.63 19.32 5.44
C SER A 22 23.22 18.74 5.36
N ALA A 23 23.14 17.56 4.76
CA ALA A 23 21.96 16.74 4.78
C ALA A 23 21.69 16.49 6.27
N THR A 24 20.60 17.06 6.78
CA THR A 24 20.07 16.73 8.11
C THR A 24 19.42 15.34 8.06
N THR A 25 20.19 14.37 7.57
CA THR A 25 19.84 12.95 7.48
C THR A 25 20.01 12.37 8.86
N MET A 26 18.88 12.28 9.55
CA MET A 26 18.73 11.50 10.76
C MET A 26 19.37 10.11 10.57
N THR A 27 20.28 9.72 11.46
CA THR A 27 21.02 8.46 11.34
C THR A 27 20.05 7.27 11.34
N PRO A 28 20.47 6.07 10.86
CA PRO A 28 19.63 4.88 10.95
C PRO A 28 19.18 4.55 12.39
N GLN A 29 20.03 4.84 13.38
CA GLN A 29 19.71 4.66 14.80
C GLN A 29 18.66 5.66 15.30
N GLU A 30 18.82 6.95 14.98
CA GLU A 30 17.83 7.98 15.33
C GLU A 30 16.51 7.75 14.60
N THR A 31 16.55 7.29 13.35
CA THR A 31 15.36 6.91 12.58
C THR A 31 14.61 5.76 13.24
N SER A 32 15.32 4.72 13.66
CA SER A 32 14.75 3.60 14.41
C SER A 32 14.13 4.07 15.73
N ASN A 33 14.86 4.85 16.53
CA ASN A 33 14.39 5.42 17.79
C ASN A 33 13.15 6.31 17.60
N TRP A 34 13.13 7.16 16.55
CA TRP A 34 11.98 8.02 16.24
C TRP A 34 10.74 7.20 15.89
N ILE A 35 10.85 6.18 15.05
CA ILE A 35 9.73 5.28 14.70
C ILE A 35 9.20 4.60 15.96
N ILE A 36 10.09 4.01 16.78
CA ILE A 36 9.72 3.32 18.01
C ILE A 36 9.01 4.29 18.98
N ASN A 37 9.54 5.49 19.20
CA ASN A 37 8.95 6.50 20.07
C ASN A 37 7.60 7.03 19.57
N LYS A 38 7.33 7.00 18.25
CA LYS A 38 6.01 7.32 17.68
C LYS A 38 5.00 6.18 17.84
N LEU A 39 5.44 4.92 17.84
CA LEU A 39 4.57 3.74 17.95
C LEU A 39 4.27 3.32 19.39
N GLN A 40 5.25 3.44 20.30
CA GLN A 40 5.15 2.99 21.70
C GLN A 40 3.95 3.55 22.49
N PRO A 41 3.52 4.81 22.32
CA PRO A 41 2.33 5.34 23.02
C PRO A 41 1.03 4.59 22.70
N TYR A 42 0.95 3.93 21.53
CA TYR A 42 -0.25 3.23 21.06
C TYR A 42 -0.06 1.71 20.95
N THR A 43 1.18 1.22 21.01
CA THR A 43 1.55 -0.15 20.69
C THR A 43 2.53 -0.69 21.72
N ASN A 44 2.28 -1.89 22.24
CA ASN A 44 3.31 -2.68 22.89
C ASN A 44 4.05 -3.48 21.81
N ILE A 45 5.38 -3.38 21.78
CA ILE A 45 6.23 -4.04 20.78
C ILE A 45 7.13 -5.00 21.54
N THR A 46 7.03 -6.29 21.25
CA THR A 46 7.87 -7.34 21.84
C THR A 46 8.47 -8.21 20.75
N THR A 47 9.64 -8.79 21.01
CA THR A 47 10.25 -9.81 20.15
C THR A 47 10.05 -11.17 20.78
N THR A 48 9.68 -12.17 19.96
CA THR A 48 9.58 -13.57 20.37
C THR A 48 10.75 -14.38 19.80
N GLY A 49 10.89 -15.64 20.22
CA GLY A 49 11.97 -16.52 19.80
C GLY A 49 12.02 -16.77 18.28
N PRO A 50 13.08 -17.46 17.80
CA PRO A 50 13.26 -17.72 16.39
C PRO A 50 12.13 -18.57 15.82
N THR A 51 11.69 -18.24 14.60
CA THR A 51 10.73 -19.00 13.79
C THR A 51 11.35 -19.30 12.42
N MET A 52 10.78 -20.26 11.69
CA MET A 52 11.15 -20.53 10.29
C MET A 52 10.08 -19.98 9.34
N VAL A 53 10.50 -19.30 8.27
CA VAL A 53 9.65 -18.83 7.15
C VAL A 53 10.43 -18.99 5.85
N ALA A 54 9.81 -19.50 4.78
CA ALA A 54 10.47 -19.74 3.48
C ALA A 54 11.80 -20.53 3.58
N ASN A 55 11.88 -21.50 4.50
CA ASN A 55 13.09 -22.25 4.87
C ASN A 55 14.26 -21.39 5.40
N ARG A 56 13.96 -20.27 6.08
CA ARG A 56 14.94 -19.35 6.67
C ARG A 56 14.57 -18.97 8.11
N THR A 57 15.59 -18.81 8.95
CA THR A 57 15.42 -18.36 10.34
C THR A 57 15.03 -16.89 10.38
N ALA A 58 14.01 -16.57 11.15
CA ALA A 58 13.48 -15.24 11.35
C ALA A 58 13.20 -14.95 12.83
N ASN A 59 13.35 -13.70 13.24
CA ASN A 59 12.87 -13.21 14.54
C ASN A 59 11.44 -12.70 14.35
N GLU A 60 10.50 -13.10 15.21
CA GLU A 60 9.11 -12.64 15.12
C GLU A 60 8.84 -11.48 16.09
N LEU A 61 8.56 -10.30 15.52
CA LEU A 61 8.07 -9.11 16.22
C LEU A 61 6.56 -9.23 16.42
N VAL A 62 6.09 -8.93 17.63
CA VAL A 62 4.67 -8.93 18.00
C VAL A 62 4.28 -7.51 18.42
N LEU A 63 3.33 -6.93 17.69
CA LEU A 63 2.81 -5.59 17.90
C LEU A 63 1.37 -5.72 18.43
N VAL A 64 1.14 -5.27 19.66
CA VAL A 64 -0.17 -5.34 20.32
C VAL A 64 -0.71 -3.92 20.54
N PRO A 65 -1.89 -3.56 20.02
CA PRO A 65 -2.53 -2.29 20.33
C PRO A 65 -2.76 -2.12 21.83
N ARG A 66 -2.39 -0.96 22.39
CA ARG A 66 -2.66 -0.63 23.81
C ARG A 66 -4.12 -0.30 24.07
N ASP A 67 -4.82 0.26 23.07
CA ASP A 67 -6.25 0.55 23.15
C ASP A 67 -7.07 -0.70 22.81
N THR A 68 -7.70 -1.27 23.84
CA THR A 68 -8.50 -2.51 23.77
C THR A 68 -9.77 -2.38 22.92
N ARG A 69 -10.12 -1.17 22.49
CA ARG A 69 -11.24 -0.90 21.58
C ARG A 69 -10.89 -1.09 20.11
N SER A 70 -9.63 -1.35 19.76
CA SER A 70 -9.28 -1.76 18.39
C SER A 70 -9.81 -3.17 18.09
N LEU A 71 -10.24 -3.39 16.85
CA LEU A 71 -10.58 -4.71 16.29
C LEU A 71 -9.34 -5.55 15.96
N VAL A 72 -8.17 -4.91 15.83
CA VAL A 72 -6.89 -5.62 15.75
C VAL A 72 -6.50 -6.08 17.15
N ALA A 73 -6.28 -7.38 17.32
CA ALA A 73 -5.75 -7.94 18.56
C ALA A 73 -4.21 -7.87 18.62
N ARG A 74 -3.57 -8.19 17.50
CA ARG A 74 -2.11 -8.12 17.32
C ARG A 74 -1.73 -8.22 15.84
N VAL A 75 -0.56 -7.70 15.52
CA VAL A 75 0.17 -7.98 14.27
C VAL A 75 1.43 -8.75 14.61
N THR A 76 1.80 -9.75 13.82
CA THR A 76 3.13 -10.39 13.91
C THR A 76 3.90 -10.20 12.62
N LEU A 77 5.17 -9.82 12.72
CA LEU A 77 6.08 -9.68 11.59
C LEU A 77 7.29 -10.59 11.81
N ALA A 78 7.46 -11.61 10.98
CA ALA A 78 8.68 -12.41 10.94
C ALA A 78 9.71 -11.70 10.05
N VAL A 79 10.88 -11.38 10.60
CA VAL A 79 11.97 -10.66 9.94
C VAL A 79 13.20 -11.58 9.85
N ASP A 80 13.77 -11.74 8.66
CA ASP A 80 14.93 -12.60 8.41
C ASP A 80 16.08 -12.26 9.38
N ALA A 81 16.62 -13.29 10.04
CA ALA A 81 17.61 -13.10 11.11
C ALA A 81 18.98 -12.61 10.60
N GLN A 82 19.27 -12.72 9.30
CA GLN A 82 20.56 -12.35 8.70
C GLN A 82 20.47 -11.14 7.75
N ARG A 83 19.36 -11.01 7.01
CA ARG A 83 19.13 -9.97 5.99
C ARG A 83 18.19 -8.87 6.46
N HIS A 84 17.53 -9.05 7.61
CA HIS A 84 16.60 -8.10 8.22
C HIS A 84 15.42 -7.67 7.33
N VAL A 85 15.06 -8.49 6.33
CA VAL A 85 13.89 -8.26 5.49
C VAL A 85 12.63 -8.90 6.11
N PRO A 86 11.44 -8.30 5.97
CA PRO A 86 10.19 -8.96 6.34
C PRO A 86 9.93 -10.20 5.47
N LEU A 87 9.69 -11.36 6.10
CA LEU A 87 9.37 -12.63 5.42
C LEU A 87 7.89 -13.03 5.54
N ARG A 88 7.22 -12.62 6.62
CA ARG A 88 5.78 -12.87 6.84
C ARG A 88 5.15 -11.77 7.70
N ALA A 89 3.96 -11.32 7.31
CA ALA A 89 3.09 -10.46 8.11
C ALA A 89 1.74 -11.18 8.37
N ARG A 90 1.26 -11.15 9.62
CA ARG A 90 -0.04 -11.70 10.01
C ARG A 90 -0.80 -10.70 10.87
N ILE A 91 -2.09 -10.53 10.62
CA ILE A 91 -2.97 -9.64 11.36
C ILE A 91 -4.07 -10.48 12.01
N PHE A 92 -4.17 -10.41 13.34
CA PHE A 92 -5.15 -11.16 14.13
C PHE A 92 -6.27 -10.22 14.59
N ALA A 93 -7.50 -10.63 14.35
CA ALA A 93 -8.69 -9.95 14.85
C ALA A 93 -8.93 -10.27 16.33
N ARG A 94 -9.62 -9.37 17.05
CA ARG A 94 -10.14 -9.67 18.39
C ARG A 94 -11.11 -10.85 18.32
N ASN A 95 -11.08 -11.70 19.35
CA ASN A 95 -11.92 -12.89 19.48
C ASN A 95 -11.84 -13.83 18.26
N TYR A 96 -10.63 -13.98 17.69
CA TYR A 96 -10.34 -14.91 16.60
C TYR A 96 -8.93 -15.49 16.77
N ALA A 97 -8.82 -16.83 16.76
CA ALA A 97 -7.54 -17.52 16.96
C ALA A 97 -6.65 -17.45 15.69
N ASN A 98 -7.27 -17.58 14.53
CA ASN A 98 -6.59 -17.59 13.23
C ASN A 98 -6.24 -16.16 12.77
N PRO A 99 -5.21 -15.99 11.92
CA PRO A 99 -4.99 -14.71 11.26
C PRO A 99 -6.20 -14.37 10.39
N ALA A 100 -6.67 -13.13 10.48
CA ALA A 100 -7.70 -12.60 9.59
C ALA A 100 -7.11 -12.12 8.25
N PHE A 101 -5.80 -11.87 8.22
CA PHE A 101 -5.01 -11.64 7.01
C PHE A 101 -3.58 -12.17 7.22
N GLU A 102 -3.01 -12.83 6.22
CA GLU A 102 -1.63 -13.30 6.21
C GLU A 102 -1.01 -13.10 4.82
N THR A 103 0.23 -12.61 4.80
CA THR A 103 1.10 -12.61 3.62
C THR A 103 2.46 -13.14 4.04
N ALA A 104 2.93 -14.17 3.35
CA ALA A 104 4.21 -14.82 3.60
C ALA A 104 4.89 -15.19 2.28
N PHE A 105 6.22 -15.12 2.25
CA PHE A 105 6.97 -15.79 1.18
C PHE A 105 6.87 -17.31 1.36
N THR A 106 6.49 -18.01 0.29
CA THR A 106 6.64 -19.47 0.19
C THR A 106 8.09 -19.85 -0.07
N GLN A 107 8.77 -19.06 -0.90
CA GLN A 107 10.18 -19.16 -1.25
C GLN A 107 10.74 -17.75 -1.47
N ILE A 108 12.02 -17.54 -1.14
CA ILE A 108 12.72 -16.27 -1.39
C ILE A 108 14.17 -16.53 -1.81
N ASN A 109 14.68 -15.74 -2.75
CA ASN A 109 16.08 -15.72 -3.16
C ASN A 109 16.58 -14.26 -3.14
N PHE A 110 17.81 -14.06 -2.67
CA PHE A 110 18.45 -12.75 -2.51
C PHE A 110 19.53 -12.46 -3.56
N SER A 111 19.67 -13.30 -4.59
CA SER A 111 20.51 -12.97 -5.75
C SER A 111 19.92 -11.75 -6.49
N PRO A 112 20.77 -10.83 -7.00
CA PRO A 112 20.31 -9.76 -7.88
C PRO A 112 19.46 -10.31 -9.04
N PRO A 113 18.28 -9.74 -9.34
CA PRO A 113 17.51 -10.10 -10.52
C PRO A 113 18.30 -9.80 -11.80
N ASN A 114 18.03 -10.54 -12.88
CA ASN A 114 18.70 -10.30 -14.15
C ASN A 114 18.25 -8.93 -14.72
N PRO A 115 19.17 -8.01 -15.09
CA PRO A 115 18.82 -6.71 -15.66
C PRO A 115 17.82 -6.77 -16.82
N ALA A 116 17.85 -7.84 -17.63
CA ALA A 116 16.91 -8.04 -18.73
C ALA A 116 15.44 -8.14 -18.27
N GLN A 117 15.16 -8.49 -17.01
CA GLN A 117 13.80 -8.51 -16.45
C GLN A 117 13.19 -7.11 -16.28
N PHE A 118 14.00 -6.06 -16.29
CA PHE A 118 13.56 -4.66 -16.22
C PHE A 118 13.43 -4.01 -17.60
N ASN A 119 13.88 -4.67 -18.67
CA ASN A 119 13.73 -4.18 -20.03
C ASN A 119 12.30 -4.44 -20.55
N PHE A 120 11.48 -3.39 -20.60
CA PHE A 120 10.19 -3.46 -21.27
C PHE A 120 10.39 -3.60 -22.79
N THR A 121 10.22 -4.82 -23.29
CA THR A 121 10.24 -5.13 -24.73
C THR A 121 8.80 -5.32 -25.20
N PRO A 122 8.16 -4.33 -25.84
CA PRO A 122 6.79 -4.48 -26.33
C PRO A 122 6.72 -5.54 -27.44
N PRO A 123 5.65 -6.36 -27.50
CA PRO A 123 5.48 -7.33 -28.58
C PRO A 123 5.26 -6.63 -29.94
N PRO A 124 5.57 -7.28 -31.07
CA PRO A 124 5.40 -6.69 -32.40
C PRO A 124 3.98 -6.15 -32.63
N GLY A 125 3.88 -4.93 -33.15
CA GLY A 125 2.60 -4.25 -33.40
C GLY A 125 1.96 -3.57 -32.18
N ALA A 126 2.55 -3.67 -30.97
CA ALA A 126 2.02 -2.99 -29.80
C ALA A 126 2.24 -1.46 -29.84
N THR A 127 1.16 -0.70 -29.64
CA THR A 127 1.24 0.75 -29.42
C THR A 127 1.53 1.03 -27.95
N VAL A 128 2.71 1.57 -27.64
CA VAL A 128 3.05 2.06 -26.30
C VAL A 128 2.31 3.38 -26.04
N LYS A 129 1.76 3.54 -24.84
CA LYS A 129 1.14 4.79 -24.37
C LYS A 129 1.75 5.17 -23.04
N GLU A 130 2.31 6.38 -22.96
CA GLU A 130 2.79 6.94 -21.70
C GLU A 130 1.61 7.46 -20.88
N ALA A 131 1.41 6.89 -19.70
CA ALA A 131 0.47 7.42 -18.72
C ALA A 131 1.16 8.50 -17.89
N GLN A 132 0.56 9.68 -17.79
CA GLN A 132 1.01 10.65 -16.80
C GLN A 132 0.77 10.10 -15.38
N PRO A 133 1.69 10.31 -14.43
CA PRO A 133 1.49 9.94 -13.03
C PRO A 133 0.16 10.52 -12.52
N HIS A 134 -0.62 9.73 -11.80
CA HIS A 134 -1.90 10.17 -11.24
C HIS A 134 -1.69 11.32 -10.24
N ARG A 135 -1.86 12.54 -10.72
CA ARG A 135 -1.92 13.74 -9.89
C ARG A 135 -3.29 13.79 -9.21
N PRO A 136 -3.38 14.03 -7.88
CA PRO A 136 -4.65 14.29 -7.22
C PRO A 136 -5.41 15.43 -7.94
N PRO A 137 -6.73 15.33 -8.15
CA PRO A 137 -7.49 16.38 -8.78
C PRO A 137 -7.43 17.68 -7.94
N PRO A 138 -7.30 18.87 -8.56
CA PRO A 138 -7.33 20.14 -7.85
C PRO A 138 -8.59 20.27 -6.98
N GLY A 139 -8.42 20.63 -5.72
CA GLY A 139 -9.53 20.75 -4.76
C GLY A 139 -9.91 19.47 -4.02
N ALA A 140 -9.19 18.35 -4.20
CA ALA A 140 -9.34 17.17 -3.35
C ALA A 140 -9.02 17.53 -1.88
N GLN A 141 -10.04 17.53 -1.02
CA GLN A 141 -9.88 17.75 0.42
C GLN A 141 -9.16 16.54 1.04
N PRO A 142 -8.10 16.73 1.86
CA PRO A 142 -7.48 15.61 2.56
C PRO A 142 -8.48 14.97 3.52
N PRO A 143 -8.41 13.64 3.73
CA PRO A 143 -9.30 12.98 4.69
C PRO A 143 -9.00 13.46 6.11
N VAL A 144 -10.05 13.66 6.90
CA VAL A 144 -9.95 14.03 8.31
C VAL A 144 -9.71 12.77 9.13
N VAL A 145 -8.81 12.81 10.10
CA VAL A 145 -8.53 11.68 10.99
C VAL A 145 -8.95 12.03 12.42
N VAL A 146 -9.87 11.25 12.98
CA VAL A 146 -10.37 11.38 14.35
C VAL A 146 -9.82 10.22 15.19
N GLY A 147 -9.37 10.50 16.41
CA GLY A 147 -8.71 9.50 17.25
C GLY A 147 -7.19 9.41 17.01
N LYS A 148 -6.53 8.39 17.58
CA LYS A 148 -5.08 8.21 17.51
C LYS A 148 -4.71 6.72 17.46
N GLY A 149 -3.60 6.38 16.80
CA GLY A 149 -3.09 5.02 16.72
C GLY A 149 -4.11 4.02 16.14
N TRP A 150 -4.21 2.84 16.74
CA TRP A 150 -5.07 1.73 16.31
C TRP A 150 -6.59 1.97 16.43
N THR A 151 -7.00 3.07 17.04
CA THR A 151 -8.41 3.48 17.16
C THR A 151 -8.73 4.77 16.39
N SER A 152 -7.85 5.14 15.44
CA SER A 152 -8.13 6.22 14.48
C SER A 152 -9.23 5.83 13.50
N VAL A 153 -10.10 6.80 13.18
CA VAL A 153 -11.15 6.72 12.16
C VAL A 153 -10.84 7.76 11.09
N ILE A 154 -10.76 7.31 9.85
CA ILE A 154 -10.57 8.15 8.67
C ILE A 154 -11.94 8.57 8.16
N ILE A 155 -12.16 9.86 7.94
CA ILE A 155 -13.38 10.46 7.41
C ILE A 155 -13.04 11.09 6.04
N ALA A 156 -13.65 10.56 4.98
CA ALA A 156 -13.53 11.08 3.62
C ALA A 156 -14.91 11.43 3.06
N LYS A 157 -14.96 12.20 1.97
CA LYS A 157 -16.18 12.37 1.15
C LYS A 157 -16.06 11.44 -0.06
N MET A 158 -17.16 10.77 -0.44
CA MET A 158 -17.17 10.03 -1.70
C MET A 158 -17.07 11.02 -2.87
N PRO A 159 -16.22 10.77 -3.89
CA PRO A 159 -16.36 11.48 -5.15
C PRO A 159 -17.73 11.15 -5.74
N PRO A 160 -18.40 12.11 -6.42
CA PRO A 160 -19.65 11.81 -7.12
C PRO A 160 -19.42 10.68 -8.11
N ARG A 161 -20.34 9.69 -8.12
CA ARG A 161 -20.26 8.51 -8.99
C ARG A 161 -20.16 8.99 -10.44
N ALA A 162 -19.00 8.79 -11.06
CA ALA A 162 -18.81 9.15 -12.45
C ALA A 162 -19.85 8.41 -13.30
N THR A 163 -20.76 9.17 -13.91
CA THR A 163 -21.68 8.63 -14.92
C THR A 163 -20.85 8.02 -16.04
N PRO A 164 -21.08 6.76 -16.42
CA PRO A 164 -20.32 6.16 -17.51
C PRO A 164 -20.58 6.96 -18.79
N SER A 165 -19.53 7.61 -19.32
CA SER A 165 -19.60 8.30 -20.59
C SER A 165 -20.13 7.34 -21.67
N PRO A 166 -21.06 7.76 -22.54
CA PRO A 166 -21.55 6.90 -23.61
C PRO A 166 -20.37 6.39 -24.44
N ARG A 167 -20.26 5.07 -24.59
CA ARG A 167 -19.35 4.48 -25.59
C ARG A 167 -19.90 4.83 -26.96
N THR A 168 -19.34 5.86 -27.60
CA THR A 168 -19.49 6.10 -29.03
C THR A 168 -18.88 4.93 -29.78
N ALA A 169 -19.73 3.99 -30.20
CA ALA A 169 -19.33 2.90 -31.07
C ALA A 169 -18.93 3.48 -32.43
N SER A 170 -17.64 3.48 -32.74
CA SER A 170 -17.17 3.74 -34.10
C SER A 170 -17.53 2.53 -34.97
N PRO A 171 -18.20 2.72 -36.13
CA PRO A 171 -18.49 1.63 -37.04
C PRO A 171 -17.19 1.12 -37.69
N SER A 172 -17.02 -0.20 -37.74
CA SER A 172 -15.90 -0.82 -38.47
C SER A 172 -16.35 -1.16 -39.90
N PRO A 173 -15.58 -0.80 -40.94
CA PRO A 173 -15.95 -1.08 -42.32
C PRO A 173 -15.76 -2.57 -42.65
N SER A 174 -16.79 -3.19 -43.25
CA SER A 174 -16.75 -4.60 -43.68
C SER A 174 -15.96 -4.76 -44.98
N GLY A 175 -15.01 -5.70 -45.00
CA GLY A 175 -14.27 -6.13 -46.19
C GLY A 175 -14.49 -7.63 -46.48
N PRO A 176 -14.43 -8.07 -47.75
CA PRO A 176 -14.81 -9.43 -48.16
C PRO A 176 -13.74 -10.51 -47.84
N PRO A 177 -14.12 -11.80 -47.82
CA PRO A 177 -13.24 -12.89 -47.42
C PRO A 177 -12.25 -13.31 -48.53
N ALA A 178 -11.05 -13.73 -48.11
CA ALA A 178 -10.06 -14.39 -48.97
C ALA A 178 -9.82 -15.84 -48.50
N THR A 179 -9.60 -16.75 -49.43
CA THR A 179 -9.71 -18.21 -49.24
C THR A 179 -8.39 -18.98 -49.30
N SER A 180 -8.31 -20.06 -48.49
CA SER A 180 -7.46 -21.27 -48.68
C SER A 180 -5.95 -21.15 -48.38
N PRO A 181 -5.20 -22.26 -48.15
CA PRO A 181 -5.56 -23.70 -48.08
C PRO A 181 -5.17 -24.41 -46.73
N PRO A 182 -5.43 -25.73 -46.54
CA PRO A 182 -5.22 -26.43 -45.25
C PRO A 182 -3.90 -27.25 -45.14
N ALA A 183 -3.48 -27.61 -43.90
CA ALA A 183 -2.35 -28.50 -43.61
C ALA A 183 -2.51 -29.34 -42.30
N THR A 184 -1.76 -30.45 -42.17
CA THR A 184 -2.11 -31.66 -41.40
C THR A 184 -1.01 -32.13 -40.41
N SER A 185 -1.27 -32.62 -39.18
CA SER A 185 -2.51 -32.56 -38.36
C SER A 185 -2.34 -32.68 -36.83
N PRO A 186 -1.82 -33.78 -36.20
CA PRO A 186 -2.43 -34.24 -34.94
C PRO A 186 -1.44 -34.31 -33.73
N PRO A 187 -1.76 -34.99 -32.60
CA PRO A 187 -2.42 -34.36 -31.46
C PRO A 187 -1.60 -34.43 -30.14
N ALA A 188 -1.74 -33.42 -29.28
CA ALA A 188 -1.44 -33.55 -27.84
C ALA A 188 -2.26 -32.53 -27.05
N GLY A 189 -2.99 -32.99 -26.04
CA GLY A 189 -3.81 -32.10 -25.21
C GLY A 189 -3.01 -31.40 -24.12
N THR A 190 -3.26 -30.10 -23.94
CA THR A 190 -3.13 -29.44 -22.65
C THR A 190 -4.35 -28.56 -22.41
N THR A 191 -4.99 -28.76 -21.26
CA THR A 191 -6.06 -27.91 -20.73
C THR A 191 -5.61 -26.47 -20.66
N GLN A 192 -6.36 -25.56 -21.28
CA GLN A 192 -6.16 -24.11 -21.23
C GLN A 192 -6.43 -23.58 -19.79
N PRO A 193 -5.44 -23.07 -19.05
CA PRO A 193 -5.66 -22.42 -17.77
C PRO A 193 -5.75 -20.91 -17.98
N GLY A 194 -6.69 -20.25 -17.30
CA GLY A 194 -6.70 -18.80 -17.20
C GLY A 194 -7.43 -18.07 -18.32
N THR A 195 -8.73 -18.30 -18.43
CA THR A 195 -9.63 -17.16 -18.70
C THR A 195 -9.38 -16.16 -17.57
N ALA A 196 -8.58 -15.12 -17.82
CA ALA A 196 -8.43 -14.04 -16.88
C ALA A 196 -9.84 -13.49 -16.60
N PRO A 197 -10.30 -13.41 -15.34
CA PRO A 197 -11.60 -12.82 -15.06
C PRO A 197 -11.54 -11.38 -15.54
N ALA A 198 -12.30 -11.09 -16.62
CA ALA A 198 -12.57 -9.73 -17.04
C ALA A 198 -13.04 -8.98 -15.80
N SER A 199 -12.32 -7.92 -15.39
CA SER A 199 -12.59 -7.21 -14.15
C SER A 199 -14.08 -6.85 -14.10
N PRO A 200 -14.89 -7.49 -13.25
CA PRO A 200 -16.28 -7.13 -13.16
C PRO A 200 -16.35 -5.70 -12.65
N GLY A 201 -17.45 -5.00 -12.94
CA GLY A 201 -17.79 -3.76 -12.25
C GLY A 201 -18.15 -4.02 -10.78
N GLY A 202 -17.27 -4.66 -10.02
CA GLY A 202 -17.38 -4.99 -8.60
C GLY A 202 -17.22 -3.75 -7.72
N GLY A 203 -17.94 -2.68 -8.05
CA GLY A 203 -18.25 -1.67 -7.05
C GLY A 203 -19.06 -2.36 -5.95
N LEU A 204 -18.69 -2.09 -4.69
CA LEU A 204 -19.49 -2.52 -3.55
C LEU A 204 -20.91 -2.00 -3.75
N GLN A 205 -21.90 -2.89 -3.78
CA GLN A 205 -23.32 -2.51 -3.75
C GLN A 205 -23.65 -2.09 -2.32
N ILE A 206 -23.36 -0.81 -2.02
CA ILE A 206 -23.59 -0.19 -0.72
C ILE A 206 -25.07 -0.33 -0.33
N GLU A 207 -25.96 -0.28 -1.33
CA GLU A 207 -27.41 -0.39 -1.21
C GLU A 207 -27.87 -1.69 -0.52
N ASN A 208 -27.08 -2.78 -0.65
CA ASN A 208 -27.37 -4.09 -0.06
C ASN A 208 -26.79 -4.28 1.37
N LEU A 209 -26.04 -3.31 1.89
CA LEU A 209 -25.47 -3.38 3.24
C LEU A 209 -26.52 -3.06 4.31
N PRO A 210 -26.39 -3.59 5.54
CA PRO A 210 -27.27 -3.23 6.66
C PRO A 210 -27.37 -1.71 6.85
N ARG A 211 -28.61 -1.19 6.80
CA ARG A 211 -28.88 0.23 7.07
C ARG A 211 -28.87 0.50 8.57
N VAL A 212 -28.22 1.58 8.98
CA VAL A 212 -28.06 2.02 10.36
C VAL A 212 -28.32 3.52 10.49
N SER A 213 -28.70 3.97 11.69
CA SER A 213 -29.04 5.37 11.96
C SER A 213 -28.63 5.80 13.37
N GLY A 214 -28.36 7.08 13.56
CA GLY A 214 -28.05 7.69 14.85
C GLY A 214 -28.07 9.22 14.80
N PRO A 215 -27.53 9.91 15.82
CA PRO A 215 -27.52 11.38 15.88
C PRO A 215 -26.78 12.08 14.73
N TRP A 216 -25.96 11.34 13.99
CA TRP A 216 -25.19 11.79 12.82
C TRP A 216 -25.95 11.62 11.48
N GLY A 217 -27.16 11.06 11.50
CA GLY A 217 -27.97 10.76 10.31
C GLY A 217 -28.20 9.25 10.11
N SER A 218 -28.32 8.85 8.85
CA SER A 218 -28.48 7.44 8.43
C SER A 218 -27.44 7.05 7.38
N GLY A 219 -27.25 5.74 7.20
CA GLY A 219 -26.26 5.21 6.27
C GLY A 219 -26.22 3.69 6.25
N HIS A 220 -25.20 3.15 5.60
CA HIS A 220 -24.96 1.73 5.39
C HIS A 220 -23.66 1.28 6.04
N LEU A 221 -23.69 0.15 6.77
CA LEU A 221 -22.57 -0.35 7.54
C LEU A 221 -21.96 -1.62 6.93
N LEU A 222 -20.67 -1.58 6.63
CA LEU A 222 -19.86 -2.76 6.32
C LEU A 222 -19.01 -3.14 7.54
N THR A 223 -19.29 -4.29 8.14
CA THR A 223 -18.49 -4.85 9.24
C THR A 223 -17.62 -6.00 8.74
N SER A 224 -16.36 -6.03 9.21
CA SER A 224 -15.47 -7.18 9.06
C SER A 224 -14.77 -7.48 10.40
N ARG A 225 -13.92 -8.51 10.44
CA ARG A 225 -13.18 -8.86 11.66
C ARG A 225 -12.08 -7.85 12.04
N LEU A 226 -11.61 -7.05 11.08
CA LEU A 226 -10.48 -6.12 11.27
C LEU A 226 -10.87 -4.65 11.11
N ILE A 227 -11.84 -4.36 10.24
CA ILE A 227 -12.21 -3.00 9.82
C ILE A 227 -13.73 -2.89 9.82
N THR A 228 -14.24 -1.76 10.31
CA THR A 228 -15.61 -1.31 10.06
C THR A 228 -15.58 -0.12 9.12
N ILE A 229 -16.53 -0.05 8.18
CA ILE A 229 -16.75 1.09 7.29
C ILE A 229 -18.23 1.51 7.38
N LEU A 230 -18.48 2.80 7.53
CA LEU A 230 -19.80 3.42 7.50
C LEU A 230 -19.86 4.36 6.29
N PHE A 231 -20.81 4.12 5.40
CA PHE A 231 -21.17 5.01 4.30
C PHE A 231 -22.40 5.80 4.74
N THR A 232 -22.32 7.11 4.85
CA THR A 232 -23.44 7.94 5.32
C THR A 232 -24.22 8.54 4.16
N ASP A 233 -25.53 8.76 4.36
CA ASP A 233 -26.42 9.31 3.34
C ASP A 233 -26.06 10.77 2.98
N ASP A 234 -25.27 11.47 3.82
CA ASP A 234 -24.66 12.79 3.54
C ASP A 234 -23.37 12.74 2.69
N GLY A 235 -22.98 11.55 2.20
CA GLY A 235 -21.85 11.35 1.29
C GLY A 235 -20.49 11.18 1.96
N ARG A 236 -20.40 11.09 3.29
CA ARG A 236 -19.16 10.74 3.99
C ARG A 236 -18.93 9.22 3.99
N VAL A 237 -17.66 8.84 4.10
CA VAL A 237 -17.21 7.48 4.41
C VAL A 237 -16.34 7.56 5.64
N LEU A 238 -16.69 6.78 6.67
CA LEU A 238 -15.88 6.63 7.88
C LEU A 238 -15.33 5.20 7.91
N ALA A 239 -14.02 5.06 8.02
CA ALA A 239 -13.36 3.75 8.07
C ALA A 239 -12.36 3.68 9.22
N GLY A 240 -12.35 2.56 9.96
CA GLY A 240 -11.41 2.35 11.06
C GLY A 240 -11.38 0.93 11.56
N ALA A 241 -10.28 0.57 12.22
CA ALA A 241 -10.11 -0.74 12.89
C ALA A 241 -10.78 -0.74 14.27
N VAL A 242 -12.06 -0.33 14.34
CA VAL A 242 -12.81 -0.13 15.58
C VAL A 242 -14.26 -0.62 15.45
N PRO A 243 -14.93 -1.00 16.55
CA PRO A 243 -16.33 -1.43 16.51
C PRO A 243 -17.29 -0.28 16.14
N PRO A 244 -18.50 -0.57 15.63
CA PRO A 244 -19.43 0.43 15.10
C PRO A 244 -19.73 1.63 16.01
N PRO A 245 -19.88 1.50 17.35
CA PRO A 245 -20.13 2.65 18.23
C PRO A 245 -19.05 3.73 18.18
N LEU A 246 -17.79 3.38 17.91
CA LEU A 246 -16.72 4.37 17.74
C LEU A 246 -16.79 5.08 16.39
N LEU A 247 -17.23 4.41 15.31
CA LEU A 247 -17.54 5.07 14.04
C LEU A 247 -18.71 6.05 14.19
N TYR A 248 -19.75 5.68 14.95
CA TYR A 248 -20.89 6.57 15.21
C TYR A 248 -20.49 7.80 16.05
N ALA A 249 -19.63 7.61 17.05
CA ALA A 249 -19.07 8.72 17.84
C ALA A 249 -18.17 9.65 17.01
N ALA A 250 -17.44 9.12 16.02
CA ALA A 250 -16.67 9.91 15.07
C ALA A 250 -17.57 10.63 14.03
N ALA A 251 -18.64 9.99 13.56
CA ALA A 251 -19.59 10.59 12.62
C ALA A 251 -20.40 11.75 13.22
N ALA A 252 -20.62 11.72 14.53
CA ALA A 252 -21.30 12.77 15.29
C ALA A 252 -20.39 13.95 15.67
N GLN A 253 -19.06 13.83 15.52
CA GLN A 253 -18.15 14.95 15.62
C GLN A 253 -18.23 15.76 14.31
N ARG A 254 -18.48 17.06 14.45
CA ARG A 254 -18.80 17.99 13.35
C ARG A 254 -17.62 18.90 13.03
#